data_AF-A0A2D5T7M1-F1
#
_entry.id   AF-A0A2D5T7M1-F1
#
_cell.length_a   1.000
_cell.length_b   1.000
_cell.length_c   1.000
_cell.angle_alpha   90.00
_cell.angle_beta   90.00
_cell.angle_gamma   90.00
#
_symmetry.space_group_name_H-M   'P 1'
#
loop_
_entity.id
_entity.type
_entity.pdbx_description
1 polymer ?
#
loop_
_entity_poly.entity_id
_entity_poly.type
_entity_poly.pdbx_seq_one_letter_code
_entity_poly.pdbx_strand_id
1 'polypeptide(L)' 'NNDQNINASKIISRIKYAHPIFSLNGMKMQARQEEINCERTFFCGAYWRNGFHEDGVVSALNALSHFNKRLNSE' A
#
# COMPACT_ATOMS: atom_id res chain seq x y z
N ASN A 1 1.85 -11.57 20.27
CA ASN A 1 2.28 -10.35 20.98
C ASN A 1 2.06 -10.51 22.47
N ASN A 2 2.93 -9.95 23.30
CA ASN A 2 2.91 -10.09 24.77
C ASN A 2 2.56 -8.77 25.48
N ASP A 3 1.58 -8.06 24.92
CA ASP A 3 1.32 -6.66 25.27
C ASP A 3 0.86 -6.47 26.72
N GLN A 4 0.24 -7.50 27.30
CA GLN A 4 -0.26 -7.51 28.69
C GLN A 4 0.86 -7.51 29.73
N ASN A 5 2.07 -7.95 29.37
CA ASN A 5 3.21 -8.03 30.29
C ASN A 5 4.14 -6.80 30.24
N ILE A 6 3.79 -5.77 29.46
CA ILE A 6 4.57 -4.53 29.40
C ILE A 6 4.19 -3.64 30.59
N ASN A 7 5.18 -3.26 31.41
CA ASN A 7 4.96 -2.31 32.51
C ASN A 7 4.48 -0.95 31.97
N ALA A 8 3.25 -0.57 32.33
CA ALA A 8 2.60 0.64 31.85
C ALA A 8 3.37 1.94 32.10
N SER A 9 4.14 2.02 33.20
CA SER A 9 4.89 3.25 33.53
C SER A 9 6.11 3.49 32.63
N LYS A 10 6.54 2.49 31.85
CA LYS A 10 7.68 2.58 30.93
C LYS A 10 7.26 2.78 29.47
N ILE A 11 5.96 2.93 29.20
CA ILE A 11 5.45 3.08 27.83
C ILE A 11 5.50 4.54 27.42
N ILE A 12 6.32 4.84 26.40
CA ILE A 12 6.43 6.19 25.82
C ILE A 12 5.27 6.45 24.86
N SER A 13 4.89 5.45 24.06
CA SER A 13 3.80 5.57 23.08
C SER A 13 3.24 4.20 22.71
N ARG A 14 1.96 4.18 22.29
CA ARG A 14 1.33 3.04 21.63
C ARG A 14 0.80 3.50 20.29
N ILE A 15 1.22 2.85 19.23
CA ILE A 15 0.80 3.17 17.86
C ILE A 15 -0.01 1.99 17.35
N LYS A 16 -1.27 2.24 16.98
CA LYS A 16 -2.10 1.26 16.29
C LYS A 16 -1.86 1.41 14.79
N TYR A 17 -1.30 0.39 14.17
CA TYR A 17 -1.06 0.33 12.74
C TYR A 17 -1.65 -0.96 12.16
N ALA A 18 -1.95 -0.94 10.87
CA ALA A 18 -2.45 -2.10 10.14
C ALA A 18 -1.53 -2.40 8.96
N HIS A 19 -1.26 -3.69 8.74
CA HIS A 19 -0.54 -4.17 7.57
C HIS A 19 -1.50 -4.85 6.59
N PRO A 20 -1.18 -4.84 5.27
CA PRO A 20 -1.89 -5.64 4.30
C PRO A 20 -1.88 -7.11 4.70
N ILE A 21 -3.04 -7.78 4.53
CA ILE A 21 -3.14 -9.22 4.77
C ILE A 21 -2.61 -9.94 3.53
N PHE A 22 -1.57 -10.75 3.73
CA PHE A 22 -1.04 -11.60 2.67
C PHE A 22 -2.03 -12.71 2.32
N SER A 23 -2.64 -12.62 1.14
CA SER A 23 -3.62 -13.59 0.66
C SER A 23 -3.55 -13.72 -0.86
N LEU A 24 -3.93 -14.89 -1.38
CA LEU A 24 -4.00 -15.13 -2.82
C LEU A 24 -4.96 -14.15 -3.52
N ASN A 25 -6.10 -13.86 -2.89
CA ASN A 25 -7.06 -12.90 -3.44
C ASN A 25 -6.49 -11.48 -3.42
N GLY A 26 -5.81 -11.06 -2.34
CA GLY A 26 -5.14 -9.77 -2.26
C GLY A 26 -4.11 -9.60 -3.37
N MET A 27 -3.23 -10.57 -3.57
CA MET A 27 -2.22 -10.53 -4.63
C MET A 27 -2.82 -10.43 -6.04
N LYS A 28 -3.91 -11.17 -6.30
CA LYS A 28 -4.63 -11.08 -7.59
C LYS A 28 -5.22 -9.69 -7.84
N MET A 29 -5.75 -9.04 -6.79
CA MET A 29 -6.32 -7.70 -6.91
C MET A 29 -5.23 -6.62 -7.01
N GLN A 30 -4.12 -6.78 -6.28
CA GLN A 30 -2.97 -5.88 -6.38
C GLN A 30 -2.39 -5.81 -7.79
N ALA A 31 -2.39 -6.93 -8.53
CA ALA A 31 -1.95 -6.97 -9.93
C ALA A 31 -2.86 -6.17 -10.90
N ARG A 32 -4.07 -5.81 -10.47
CA ARG A 32 -5.10 -5.11 -11.26
C ARG A 32 -5.20 -3.62 -10.89
N GLN A 33 -4.12 -3.03 -10.37
CA GLN A 33 -4.03 -1.63 -9.95
C GLN A 33 -4.50 -0.64 -11.03
N GLU A 34 -4.22 -0.92 -12.30
CA GLU A 34 -4.58 -0.03 -13.42
C GLU A 34 -6.09 0.19 -13.54
N GLU A 35 -6.88 -0.83 -13.22
CA GLU A 35 -8.34 -0.84 -13.44
C GLU A 35 -9.11 0.16 -12.58
N ILE A 36 -8.55 0.57 -11.44
CA ILE A 36 -9.21 1.52 -10.54
C ILE A 36 -8.78 2.98 -10.77
N ASN A 37 -7.76 3.22 -11.60
CA ASN A 37 -7.34 4.59 -11.90
C ASN A 37 -8.38 5.26 -12.78
N CYS A 38 -8.68 6.54 -12.52
CA CYS A 38 -9.75 7.27 -13.19
C CYS A 38 -9.32 8.70 -13.50
N GLU A 39 -9.69 9.22 -14.69
CA GLU A 39 -9.39 10.58 -15.16
C GLU A 39 -8.02 11.11 -14.72
N ARG A 40 -7.99 11.98 -13.70
CA ARG A 40 -6.80 12.66 -13.16
C ARG A 40 -6.34 12.08 -11.81
N THR A 41 -6.75 10.85 -11.48
CA THR A 41 -6.50 10.19 -10.20
C THR A 41 -5.88 8.81 -10.42
N PHE A 42 -4.70 8.63 -9.82
CA PHE A 42 -3.93 7.39 -9.88
C PHE A 42 -3.56 6.96 -8.46
N PHE A 43 -3.75 5.70 -8.13
CA PHE A 43 -3.60 5.19 -6.77
C PHE A 43 -2.27 4.47 -6.58
N CYS A 44 -1.53 4.82 -5.53
CA CYS A 44 -0.32 4.13 -5.09
C CYS A 44 -0.25 4.07 -3.55
N GLY A 45 0.70 3.31 -3.01
CA GLY A 45 0.89 3.10 -1.58
C GLY A 45 1.35 1.68 -1.23
N ALA A 46 1.85 1.51 -0.01
CA ALA A 46 2.42 0.24 0.46
C ALA A 46 1.43 -0.94 0.44
N TYR A 47 0.13 -0.67 0.41
CA TYR A 47 -0.95 -1.66 0.33
C TYR A 47 -1.06 -2.36 -1.03
N TRP A 48 -0.36 -1.87 -2.05
CA TRP A 48 -0.25 -2.56 -3.34
C TRP A 48 0.66 -3.79 -3.30
N ARG A 49 1.31 -4.09 -2.17
CA ARG A 49 2.09 -5.32 -1.94
C ARG A 49 2.06 -5.74 -0.46
N ASN A 50 3.20 -5.80 0.21
CA ASN A 50 3.37 -6.38 1.54
C ASN A 50 3.37 -5.34 2.67
N GLY A 51 3.21 -4.05 2.35
CA GLY A 51 3.10 -2.98 3.34
C GLY A 51 4.43 -2.35 3.75
N PHE A 52 5.53 -2.59 3.02
CA PHE A 52 6.83 -1.98 3.29
C PHE A 52 7.02 -0.65 2.55
N HIS A 53 8.07 0.10 2.94
CA HIS A 53 8.41 1.37 2.29
C HIS A 53 8.71 1.19 0.79
N GLU A 54 9.46 0.15 0.43
CA GLU A 54 9.77 -0.20 -0.95
C GLU A 54 8.51 -0.45 -1.78
N ASP A 55 7.49 -1.08 -1.18
CA ASP A 55 6.22 -1.33 -1.85
C ASP A 55 5.50 -0.03 -2.22
N GLY A 56 5.62 0.98 -1.36
CA GLY A 56 5.15 2.34 -1.64
C GLY A 56 5.84 2.92 -2.88
N VAL A 57 7.17 2.89 -2.91
CA VAL A 57 7.97 3.42 -4.04
C VAL A 57 7.62 2.72 -5.33
N VAL A 58 7.61 1.38 -5.36
CA VAL A 58 7.34 0.65 -6.59
C VAL A 58 5.90 0.85 -7.07
N SER A 59 4.93 0.90 -6.15
CA SER A 59 3.54 1.18 -6.54
C SER A 59 3.35 2.58 -7.12
N ALA A 60 4.16 3.57 -6.70
CA ALA A 60 4.15 4.91 -7.26
C ALA A 60 4.72 4.93 -8.68
N LEU A 61 5.81 4.18 -8.93
CA LEU A 61 6.35 4.00 -10.28
C LEU A 61 5.33 3.36 -11.23
N ASN A 62 4.57 2.37 -10.76
CA ASN A 62 3.47 1.77 -11.53
C ASN A 62 2.36 2.80 -11.84
N ALA A 63 1.92 3.58 -10.84
CA ALA A 63 0.91 4.62 -11.03
C ALA A 63 1.36 5.68 -12.05
N LEU A 64 2.63 6.10 -12.00
CA LEU A 64 3.21 7.01 -12.99
C LEU A 64 3.30 6.39 -14.38
N SER A 65 3.58 5.09 -14.49
CA SER A 65 3.53 4.38 -15.77
C SER A 65 2.12 4.42 -16.37
N HIS A 66 1.07 4.15 -15.59
CA HIS A 66 -0.32 4.26 -16.04
C HIS A 66 -0.68 5.70 -16.44
N PHE A 67 -0.24 6.69 -15.67
CA PHE A 67 -0.43 8.11 -15.98
C PHE A 67 0.18 8.45 -17.34
N ASN A 68 1.45 8.09 -17.57
CA ASN A 68 2.15 8.37 -18.82
C ASN A 68 1.50 7.65 -20.01
N LYS A 69 1.04 6.41 -19.84
CA LYS A 69 0.29 5.71 -20.89
C LYS A 69 -0.95 6.50 -21.27
N ARG A 70 -1.75 6.95 -20.29
CA ARG A 70 -2.99 7.69 -20.53
C ARG A 70 -2.73 9.05 -21.17
N LEU A 71 -1.72 9.78 -20.69
CA LEU A 71 -1.30 11.07 -21.25
C LEU A 71 -0.92 10.98 -22.73
N ASN A 72 -0.27 9.88 -23.13
CA ASN A 72 0.16 9.65 -24.51
C ASN A 72 -0.89 8.95 -25.39
N SER A 73 -2.05 8.58 -24.82
CA SER A 73 -3.15 7.94 -25.53
C SER A 73 -4.23 8.95 -25.98
N GLU A 74 -4.10 10.22 -25.55
CA GLU A 74 -4.87 11.38 -26.03
C GLU A 74 -4.11 12.10 -27.15
#